data_AF-A0A853HRD8-F1
#
_entry.id   AF-A0A853HRD8-F1
#
_cell.length_a   1.000
_cell.length_b   1.000
_cell.length_c   1.000
_cell.angle_alpha   90.00
_cell.angle_beta   90.00
_cell.angle_gamma   90.00
#
_symmetry.space_group_name_H-M   'P 1'
#
loop_
_entity.id
_entity.type
_entity.pdbx_description
1 polymer ?
#
loop_
_entity_poly.entity_id
_entity_poly.type
_entity_poly.pdbx_seq_one_letter_code
_entity_poly.pdbx_strand_id
1 'polypeptide(L)'
;MDSFNEFDSTLEFNRGSGEVVFQGQEEIVFAEDISESDLKLERKGDTLFIKLKGTQDSLAIHGFEGLMPETLFVFANGNEMEFEEFLTGYEIKYRGTRDNDILVGTVASDKLYGSRGNDTLQGGEGADKLYGGSGDDELRGEQGNDLLSGGSGNDRLDGGEGSDTYIFRKGNGHDTIVDHTPSSSSMSSENQDTNTLVIDKRLLAEDIWLEQNQGGPELTIHFGNTGDAITLDRDSIQVFQIGEEQLSYEDMRQRYETRSHGSGTPYRDVLTGHEGDDTLNGHEGDDKLYGMAGNDFLEGGQGNDVLVGGAGNDHLNGGDGSDTYYFSEGDGHDRIDDSSSLASAPYPGEEANINTLVLDPKLIAKGAWFDEQDTLHFGNSSDSISFNHDAIQVFQIGDEQLSYEDMRQRYETRSHGSGTPYRDVLTGHEGDDTLNGHEGDDKLYGMAGNDFLEGGQGNDVLVGGAGNDHLNGGDGSDTYYFSEGDGKDTIVNNQYNPEEFDQLVLSNIAKDELSFSRKDNTLVINVKDGSDQVSVENWFGGESNQLDQIKTSDGVVSASQVDELIHAMAGFAGSNDGSLEVTLENRPSVITMVAPSLNS
;
A
#
# COMPACT_ATOMS: atom_id res chain seq x y z
N MET A 1 -74.15 0.95 -47.86
CA MET A 1 -75.40 0.40 -47.30
C MET A 1 -75.66 -0.90 -48.03
N ASP A 2 -74.99 -1.96 -47.56
CA ASP A 2 -75.57 -3.30 -47.47
C ASP A 2 -75.54 -3.63 -45.98
N SER A 3 -76.67 -4.13 -45.49
CA SER A 3 -76.98 -4.32 -44.08
C SER A 3 -76.31 -5.57 -43.54
N PHE A 4 -75.33 -5.41 -42.65
CA PHE A 4 -74.90 -6.48 -41.75
C PHE A 4 -75.78 -6.42 -40.50
N ASN A 5 -76.68 -7.39 -40.37
CA ASN A 5 -77.51 -7.59 -39.20
C ASN A 5 -77.60 -9.11 -38.97
N GLU A 6 -76.51 -9.66 -38.46
CA GLU A 6 -76.38 -10.81 -37.58
C GLU A 6 -74.98 -10.63 -36.97
N PHE A 7 -74.85 -10.69 -35.65
CA PHE A 7 -73.56 -10.60 -34.97
C PHE A 7 -72.79 -11.87 -35.33
N ASP A 8 -71.99 -11.79 -36.40
CA ASP A 8 -71.03 -12.84 -36.75
C ASP A 8 -69.94 -12.79 -35.67
N SER A 9 -70.00 -13.74 -34.74
CA SER A 9 -69.06 -13.90 -33.61
C SER A 9 -67.68 -14.39 -34.04
N THR A 10 -67.50 -14.62 -35.35
CA THR A 10 -66.34 -15.26 -35.96
C THR A 10 -65.63 -14.29 -36.91
N LEU A 11 -64.32 -14.14 -36.75
CA LEU A 11 -63.46 -13.37 -37.65
C LEU A 11 -62.53 -14.30 -38.43
N GLU A 12 -62.60 -14.31 -39.76
CA GLU A 12 -61.67 -15.08 -40.60
C GLU A 12 -60.41 -14.27 -40.95
N PHE A 13 -59.23 -14.78 -40.56
CA PHE A 13 -57.94 -14.23 -40.99
C PHE A 13 -57.39 -14.97 -42.21
N ASN A 14 -57.37 -14.28 -43.35
CA ASN A 14 -56.79 -14.72 -44.62
C ASN A 14 -55.47 -13.97 -44.92
N ARG A 15 -54.63 -14.49 -45.84
CA ARG A 15 -53.41 -13.78 -46.30
C ARG A 15 -53.72 -12.34 -46.74
N GLY A 16 -53.06 -11.37 -46.10
CA GLY A 16 -53.19 -9.93 -46.34
C GLY A 16 -52.99 -9.11 -45.06
N SER A 17 -53.10 -7.79 -45.14
CA SER A 17 -53.13 -6.92 -43.95
C SER A 17 -54.59 -6.54 -43.62
N GLY A 18 -55.01 -6.71 -42.36
CA GLY A 18 -56.33 -6.35 -41.87
C GLY A 18 -56.29 -5.72 -40.48
N GLU A 19 -57.28 -4.89 -40.16
CA GLU A 19 -57.42 -4.24 -38.84
C GLU A 19 -58.82 -4.52 -38.29
N VAL A 20 -58.90 -4.86 -37.00
CA VAL A 20 -60.14 -5.13 -36.28
C VAL A 20 -60.13 -4.43 -34.93
N VAL A 21 -61.20 -3.68 -34.65
CA VAL A 21 -61.47 -3.11 -33.32
C VAL A 21 -62.41 -4.06 -32.61
N PHE A 22 -61.96 -4.65 -31.50
CA PHE A 22 -62.75 -5.65 -30.79
C PHE A 22 -63.94 -5.06 -30.05
N GLN A 23 -65.11 -5.66 -30.25
CA GLN A 23 -66.37 -5.31 -29.61
C GLN A 23 -67.18 -6.55 -29.18
N GLY A 24 -66.48 -7.62 -28.74
CA GLY A 24 -67.10 -8.85 -28.21
C GLY A 24 -67.31 -9.99 -29.21
N GLN A 25 -66.32 -10.28 -30.07
CA GLN A 25 -66.30 -11.53 -30.86
C GLN A 25 -65.76 -12.69 -30.01
N GLU A 26 -66.27 -13.91 -30.23
CA GLU A 26 -65.92 -15.12 -29.45
C GLU A 26 -64.88 -16.00 -30.19
N GLU A 27 -64.71 -15.86 -31.51
CA GLU A 27 -63.83 -16.74 -32.30
C GLU A 27 -63.00 -15.99 -33.38
N ILE A 28 -61.73 -16.34 -33.52
CA ILE A 28 -60.84 -15.94 -34.63
C ILE A 28 -60.39 -17.20 -35.36
N VAL A 29 -60.75 -17.32 -36.64
CA VAL A 29 -60.48 -18.51 -37.47
C VAL A 29 -59.36 -18.24 -38.46
N PHE A 30 -58.33 -19.09 -38.45
CA PHE A 30 -57.20 -19.03 -39.39
C PHE A 30 -57.47 -19.86 -40.65
N ALA A 31 -57.07 -19.36 -41.81
CA ALA A 31 -57.18 -20.07 -43.09
C ALA A 31 -56.43 -21.42 -43.11
N GLU A 32 -56.84 -22.34 -44.01
CA GLU A 32 -56.35 -23.73 -44.07
C GLU A 32 -54.84 -23.91 -44.18
N ASP A 33 -54.12 -22.92 -44.70
CA ASP A 33 -52.67 -22.94 -44.90
C ASP A 33 -51.88 -22.20 -43.82
N ILE A 34 -52.53 -21.77 -42.73
CA ILE A 34 -51.92 -21.09 -41.59
C ILE A 34 -51.97 -22.02 -40.37
N SER A 35 -50.79 -22.42 -39.89
CA SER A 35 -50.63 -23.13 -38.62
C SER A 35 -50.15 -22.17 -37.52
N GLU A 36 -50.29 -22.59 -36.27
CA GLU A 36 -49.73 -21.88 -35.10
C GLU A 36 -48.24 -21.55 -35.28
N SER A 37 -47.48 -22.50 -35.81
CA SER A 37 -46.04 -22.33 -36.03
C SER A 37 -45.69 -21.24 -37.05
N ASP A 38 -46.66 -20.80 -37.87
CA ASP A 38 -46.50 -19.73 -38.85
C ASP A 38 -46.69 -18.33 -38.24
N LEU A 39 -47.19 -18.22 -36.99
CA LEU A 39 -47.55 -16.95 -36.37
C LEU A 39 -46.44 -16.36 -35.50
N LYS A 40 -46.37 -15.03 -35.49
CA LYS A 40 -45.60 -14.23 -34.53
C LYS A 40 -46.47 -13.09 -34.02
N LEU A 41 -46.47 -12.89 -32.70
CA LEU A 41 -47.22 -11.83 -32.04
C LEU A 41 -46.31 -10.61 -31.77
N GLU A 42 -46.84 -9.42 -31.94
CA GLU A 42 -46.20 -8.16 -31.57
C GLU A 42 -47.25 -7.23 -30.96
N ARG A 43 -46.96 -6.66 -29.79
CA ARG A 43 -47.84 -5.72 -29.12
C ARG A 43 -47.29 -4.30 -29.27
N LYS A 44 -48.19 -3.35 -29.57
CA LYS A 44 -47.88 -1.92 -29.54
C LYS A 44 -49.06 -1.17 -28.93
N GLY A 45 -48.86 -0.62 -27.74
CA GLY A 45 -49.93 -0.04 -26.93
C GLY A 45 -51.01 -1.07 -26.60
N ASP A 46 -52.27 -0.73 -26.93
CA ASP A 46 -53.46 -1.55 -26.75
C ASP A 46 -53.73 -2.52 -27.91
N THR A 47 -52.83 -2.60 -28.89
CA THR A 47 -53.04 -3.32 -30.15
C THR A 47 -52.13 -4.53 -30.23
N LEU A 48 -52.72 -5.71 -30.42
CA LEU A 48 -52.03 -6.97 -30.70
C LEU A 48 -51.94 -7.19 -32.22
N PHE A 49 -50.74 -7.38 -32.74
CA PHE A 49 -50.48 -7.73 -34.13
C PHE A 49 -50.14 -9.20 -34.25
N ILE A 50 -50.99 -9.97 -34.93
CA ILE A 50 -50.72 -11.35 -35.32
C ILE A 50 -50.13 -11.33 -36.74
N LYS A 51 -48.87 -11.73 -36.89
CA LYS A 51 -48.13 -11.66 -38.16
C LYS A 51 -47.77 -13.05 -38.67
N LEU A 52 -47.83 -13.24 -39.99
CA LEU A 52 -47.34 -14.46 -40.63
C LEU A 52 -45.83 -14.38 -40.90
N LYS A 53 -45.07 -15.32 -40.34
CA LYS A 53 -43.60 -15.40 -40.46
C LYS A 53 -43.18 -15.39 -41.94
N GLY A 54 -42.20 -14.56 -42.26
CA GLY A 54 -41.65 -14.47 -43.62
C GLY A 54 -42.53 -13.73 -44.63
N THR A 55 -43.65 -13.13 -44.20
CA THR A 55 -44.57 -12.35 -45.06
C THR A 55 -44.77 -10.91 -44.53
N GLN A 56 -45.56 -10.10 -45.24
CA GLN A 56 -46.04 -8.79 -44.76
C GLN A 56 -47.48 -8.87 -44.22
N ASP A 57 -48.07 -10.07 -44.18
CA ASP A 57 -49.46 -10.27 -43.80
C ASP A 57 -49.60 -10.14 -42.27
N SER A 58 -50.61 -9.41 -41.83
CA SER A 58 -50.82 -9.14 -40.40
C SER A 58 -52.27 -8.80 -40.08
N LEU A 59 -52.72 -9.23 -38.90
CA LEU A 59 -53.98 -8.83 -38.29
C LEU A 59 -53.69 -7.94 -37.08
N ALA A 60 -54.23 -6.72 -37.08
CA ALA A 60 -54.20 -5.85 -35.90
C ALA A 60 -55.51 -5.97 -35.11
N ILE A 61 -55.40 -6.25 -33.82
CA ILE A 61 -56.49 -6.42 -32.86
C ILE A 61 -56.36 -5.28 -31.84
N HIS A 62 -57.20 -4.26 -31.97
CA HIS A 62 -57.21 -3.12 -31.05
C HIS A 62 -58.03 -3.41 -29.79
N GLY A 63 -57.55 -2.95 -28.63
CA GLY A 63 -58.21 -3.13 -27.33
C GLY A 63 -58.17 -4.58 -26.84
N PHE A 64 -57.13 -5.32 -27.21
CA PHE A 64 -57.07 -6.77 -26.97
C PHE A 64 -57.06 -7.13 -25.48
N GLU A 65 -56.59 -6.24 -24.59
CA GLU A 65 -56.65 -6.45 -23.12
C GLU A 65 -58.08 -6.45 -22.57
N GLY A 66 -59.05 -5.97 -23.35
CA GLY A 66 -60.47 -6.07 -23.04
C GLY A 66 -61.12 -7.36 -23.58
N LEU A 67 -60.34 -8.26 -24.20
CA LEU A 67 -60.85 -9.57 -24.64
C LEU A 67 -61.29 -10.39 -23.44
N MET A 68 -62.39 -11.12 -23.59
CA MET A 68 -62.78 -12.09 -22.58
C MET A 68 -61.84 -13.30 -22.68
N PRO A 69 -61.44 -13.93 -21.56
CA PRO A 69 -60.58 -15.11 -21.56
C PRO A 69 -61.09 -16.24 -22.48
N GLU A 70 -62.42 -16.33 -22.62
CA GLU A 70 -63.15 -17.31 -23.44
C GLU A 70 -63.01 -17.08 -24.96
N THR A 71 -62.27 -16.06 -25.44
CA THR A 71 -62.09 -15.83 -26.89
C THR A 71 -61.25 -16.94 -27.50
N LEU A 72 -61.75 -17.65 -28.51
CA LEU A 72 -61.11 -18.80 -29.12
C LEU A 72 -60.35 -18.45 -30.41
N PHE A 73 -59.16 -19.03 -30.57
CA PHE A 73 -58.38 -19.05 -31.79
C PHE A 73 -58.47 -20.42 -32.43
N VAL A 74 -59.14 -20.50 -33.58
CA VAL A 74 -59.48 -21.74 -34.27
C VAL A 74 -58.59 -21.93 -35.49
N PHE A 75 -57.89 -23.06 -35.54
CA PHE A 75 -57.02 -23.45 -36.65
C PHE A 75 -57.67 -24.55 -37.49
N ALA A 76 -57.33 -24.60 -38.78
CA ALA A 76 -57.93 -25.56 -39.71
C ALA A 76 -57.59 -27.04 -39.41
N ASN A 77 -56.60 -27.30 -38.56
CA ASN A 77 -56.30 -28.63 -38.03
C ASN A 77 -57.30 -29.10 -36.95
N GLY A 78 -58.26 -28.25 -36.58
CA GLY A 78 -59.23 -28.48 -35.51
C GLY A 78 -58.69 -28.15 -34.11
N ASN A 79 -57.55 -27.49 -34.00
CA ASN A 79 -57.07 -26.96 -32.73
C ASN A 79 -57.79 -25.65 -32.41
N GLU A 80 -58.24 -25.53 -31.17
CA GLU A 80 -58.94 -24.36 -30.63
C GLU A 80 -58.19 -23.97 -29.37
N MET A 81 -57.71 -22.72 -29.29
CA MET A 81 -57.02 -22.20 -28.11
C MET A 81 -57.80 -21.04 -27.52
N GLU A 82 -58.02 -21.06 -26.21
CA GLU A 82 -58.53 -19.90 -25.48
C GLU A 82 -57.53 -18.74 -25.53
N PHE A 83 -57.98 -17.52 -25.22
CA PHE A 83 -57.18 -16.32 -25.42
C PHE A 83 -55.84 -16.37 -24.67
N GLU A 84 -55.90 -16.79 -23.41
CA GLU A 84 -54.73 -16.94 -22.56
C GLU A 84 -53.80 -18.08 -23.03
N GLU A 85 -54.37 -19.22 -23.46
CA GLU A 85 -53.59 -20.32 -24.04
C GLU A 85 -52.90 -19.89 -25.35
N PHE A 86 -53.60 -19.12 -26.17
CA PHE A 86 -53.04 -18.59 -27.41
C PHE A 86 -51.87 -17.67 -27.12
N LEU A 87 -51.99 -16.74 -26.15
CA LEU A 87 -50.89 -15.84 -25.79
C LEU A 87 -49.70 -16.61 -25.20
N THR A 88 -49.93 -17.57 -24.30
CA THR A 88 -48.85 -18.41 -23.71
C THR A 88 -48.06 -19.21 -24.74
N GLY A 89 -48.64 -19.50 -25.91
CA GLY A 89 -47.96 -20.15 -27.03
C GLY A 89 -46.89 -19.31 -27.75
N TYR A 90 -46.80 -17.99 -27.51
CA TYR A 90 -45.91 -17.10 -28.26
C TYR A 90 -45.16 -16.10 -27.38
N GLU A 91 -43.91 -15.83 -27.75
CA GLU A 91 -43.14 -14.71 -27.19
C GLU A 91 -43.68 -13.37 -27.69
N ILE A 92 -44.30 -12.57 -26.82
CA ILE A 92 -44.88 -11.29 -27.22
C ILE A 92 -43.81 -10.21 -27.14
N LYS A 93 -43.57 -9.56 -28.28
CA LYS A 93 -42.72 -8.36 -28.32
C LYS A 93 -43.55 -7.12 -28.03
N TYR A 94 -43.38 -6.50 -26.87
CA TYR A 94 -44.02 -5.21 -26.52
C TYR A 94 -42.98 -4.08 -26.57
N ARG A 95 -43.22 -3.06 -27.39
CA ARG A 95 -42.38 -1.87 -27.48
C ARG A 95 -43.13 -0.60 -27.09
N GLY A 96 -42.58 0.13 -26.13
CA GLY A 96 -42.95 1.47 -25.73
C GLY A 96 -42.62 2.52 -26.78
N THR A 97 -42.74 3.77 -26.38
CA THR A 97 -42.66 4.97 -27.19
C THR A 97 -41.34 5.69 -26.95
N ARG A 98 -41.36 7.02 -26.81
CA ARG A 98 -40.18 7.82 -26.40
C ARG A 98 -40.48 8.64 -25.15
N ASP A 99 -41.67 8.46 -24.61
CA ASP A 99 -42.18 9.10 -23.41
C ASP A 99 -42.23 8.03 -22.31
N ASN A 100 -42.54 8.41 -21.08
CA ASN A 100 -42.64 7.46 -19.97
C ASN A 100 -43.82 6.52 -20.17
N ASP A 101 -43.54 5.23 -20.32
CA ASP A 101 -44.52 4.19 -20.59
C ASP A 101 -44.69 3.23 -19.41
N ILE A 102 -45.87 2.61 -19.32
CA ILE A 102 -46.13 1.46 -18.44
C ILE A 102 -46.40 0.26 -19.35
N LEU A 103 -45.51 -0.74 -19.28
CA LEU A 103 -45.58 -1.96 -20.06
C LEU A 103 -45.82 -3.12 -19.09
N VAL A 104 -46.90 -3.86 -19.33
CA VAL A 104 -47.21 -5.07 -18.59
C VAL A 104 -47.23 -6.21 -19.61
N GLY A 105 -46.45 -7.24 -19.33
CA GLY A 105 -46.44 -8.50 -20.05
C GLY A 105 -47.63 -9.37 -19.66
N THR A 106 -47.48 -10.66 -19.85
CA THR A 106 -48.54 -11.65 -19.76
C THR A 106 -48.08 -12.82 -18.90
N VAL A 107 -48.78 -13.95 -18.97
CA VAL A 107 -48.33 -15.21 -18.36
C VAL A 107 -47.35 -15.99 -19.26
N ALA A 108 -46.99 -15.41 -20.41
CA ALA A 108 -46.08 -15.97 -21.40
C ALA A 108 -44.69 -15.36 -21.26
N SER A 109 -43.66 -16.05 -21.78
CA SER A 109 -42.31 -15.47 -21.89
C SER A 109 -42.27 -14.30 -22.88
N ASP A 110 -42.13 -13.07 -22.37
CA ASP A 110 -42.29 -11.83 -23.10
C ASP A 110 -40.98 -11.08 -23.37
N LYS A 111 -41.03 -10.16 -24.33
CA LYS A 111 -39.94 -9.23 -24.66
C LYS A 111 -40.42 -7.80 -24.60
N LEU A 112 -40.14 -7.11 -23.50
CA LEU A 112 -40.54 -5.72 -23.26
C LEU A 112 -39.38 -4.76 -23.57
N TYR A 113 -39.70 -3.65 -24.25
CA TYR A 113 -38.76 -2.58 -24.59
C TYR A 113 -39.34 -1.21 -24.25
N GLY A 114 -38.88 -0.56 -23.17
CA GLY A 114 -39.31 0.80 -22.81
C GLY A 114 -38.92 1.83 -23.88
N SER A 115 -37.66 1.78 -24.31
CA SER A 115 -37.00 2.59 -25.34
C SER A 115 -36.41 3.90 -24.83
N ARG A 116 -37.17 4.97 -24.65
CA ARG A 116 -36.70 6.23 -24.08
C ARG A 116 -37.77 6.75 -23.16
N GLY A 117 -37.38 7.43 -22.09
CA GLY A 117 -38.30 7.88 -21.06
C GLY A 117 -37.96 7.16 -19.77
N ASN A 118 -38.65 7.51 -18.69
CA ASN A 118 -38.57 6.76 -17.45
C ASN A 118 -39.74 5.78 -17.45
N ASP A 119 -39.47 4.55 -17.81
CA ASP A 119 -40.45 3.52 -18.12
C ASP A 119 -40.65 2.57 -16.93
N THR A 120 -41.85 2.00 -16.80
CA THR A 120 -42.14 0.91 -15.86
C THR A 120 -42.50 -0.35 -16.64
N LEU A 121 -41.70 -1.41 -16.49
CA LEU A 121 -41.88 -2.69 -17.17
C LEU A 121 -42.18 -3.77 -16.12
N GLN A 122 -43.25 -4.54 -16.35
CA GLN A 122 -43.63 -5.71 -15.57
C GLN A 122 -43.69 -6.92 -16.50
N GLY A 123 -42.90 -7.96 -16.23
CA GLY A 123 -42.82 -9.17 -17.03
C GLY A 123 -44.08 -10.01 -16.91
N GLY A 124 -44.40 -10.43 -15.69
CA GLY A 124 -45.56 -11.25 -15.38
C GLY A 124 -45.13 -12.67 -15.02
N GLU A 125 -45.80 -13.69 -15.58
CA GLU A 125 -45.30 -15.06 -15.45
C GLU A 125 -44.54 -15.44 -16.72
N GLY A 126 -43.46 -16.21 -16.59
CA GLY A 126 -42.70 -16.68 -17.75
C GLY A 126 -41.22 -16.33 -17.64
N ALA A 127 -40.43 -16.69 -18.65
CA ALA A 127 -39.02 -16.30 -18.71
C ALA A 127 -38.89 -15.07 -19.61
N ASP A 128 -39.01 -13.89 -19.00
CA ASP A 128 -39.17 -12.63 -19.68
C ASP A 128 -37.84 -11.94 -19.99
N LYS A 129 -37.89 -10.99 -20.92
CA LYS A 129 -36.75 -10.14 -21.27
C LYS A 129 -37.16 -8.69 -21.27
N LEU A 130 -36.73 -7.96 -20.25
CA LEU A 130 -37.07 -6.56 -20.02
C LEU A 130 -35.87 -5.68 -20.36
N TYR A 131 -36.10 -4.70 -21.23
CA TYR A 131 -35.11 -3.72 -21.65
C TYR A 131 -35.68 -2.31 -21.43
N GLY A 132 -35.19 -1.58 -20.43
CA GLY A 132 -35.66 -0.22 -20.12
C GLY A 132 -35.32 0.76 -21.25
N GLY A 133 -34.04 0.96 -21.53
CA GLY A 133 -33.55 1.73 -22.65
C GLY A 133 -32.76 2.95 -22.21
N SER A 134 -33.37 4.13 -22.22
CA SER A 134 -32.71 5.37 -21.80
C SER A 134 -33.65 6.20 -20.95
N GLY A 135 -33.17 6.64 -19.78
CA GLY A 135 -33.97 7.25 -18.74
C GLY A 135 -33.85 6.41 -17.47
N ASP A 136 -34.48 6.85 -16.39
CA ASP A 136 -34.46 6.10 -15.12
C ASP A 136 -35.66 5.15 -15.11
N ASP A 137 -35.42 3.88 -15.36
CA ASP A 137 -36.45 2.86 -15.59
C ASP A 137 -36.68 1.98 -14.36
N GLU A 138 -37.89 1.43 -14.21
CA GLU A 138 -38.24 0.42 -13.22
C GLU A 138 -38.65 -0.89 -13.90
N LEU A 139 -37.88 -1.95 -13.72
CA LEU A 139 -38.12 -3.26 -14.33
C LEU A 139 -38.42 -4.29 -13.24
N ARG A 140 -39.52 -5.01 -13.39
CA ARG A 140 -39.96 -6.11 -12.52
C ARG A 140 -40.19 -7.37 -13.35
N GLY A 141 -39.42 -8.43 -13.13
CA GLY A 141 -39.60 -9.72 -13.80
C GLY A 141 -40.88 -10.43 -13.34
N GLU A 142 -41.07 -10.49 -12.02
CA GLU A 142 -42.14 -11.19 -11.32
C GLU A 142 -41.90 -12.70 -11.17
N GLN A 143 -42.57 -13.58 -11.91
CA GLN A 143 -42.40 -15.03 -11.77
C GLN A 143 -41.67 -15.63 -12.98
N GLY A 144 -40.53 -16.27 -12.74
CA GLY A 144 -39.80 -17.06 -13.72
C GLY A 144 -38.34 -16.67 -13.80
N ASN A 145 -37.64 -17.13 -14.83
CA ASN A 145 -36.21 -16.85 -14.98
C ASN A 145 -36.03 -15.72 -15.99
N ASP A 146 -35.89 -14.51 -15.48
CA ASP A 146 -35.99 -13.30 -16.27
C ASP A 146 -34.62 -12.74 -16.66
N LEU A 147 -34.60 -11.92 -17.71
CA LEU A 147 -33.44 -11.18 -18.16
C LEU A 147 -33.74 -9.68 -18.14
N LEU A 148 -33.10 -8.95 -17.23
CA LEU A 148 -33.33 -7.53 -17.01
C LEU A 148 -32.10 -6.73 -17.45
N SER A 149 -32.33 -5.65 -18.20
CA SER A 149 -31.29 -4.67 -18.55
C SER A 149 -31.92 -3.28 -18.53
N GLY A 150 -31.57 -2.49 -17.52
CA GLY A 150 -32.07 -1.13 -17.34
C GLY A 150 -31.75 -0.26 -18.56
N GLY A 151 -30.47 -0.14 -18.90
CA GLY A 151 -30.06 0.66 -20.05
C GLY A 151 -29.25 1.84 -19.54
N SER A 152 -29.41 3.03 -20.10
CA SER A 152 -28.70 4.22 -19.60
C SER A 152 -29.61 5.03 -18.69
N GLY A 153 -29.20 5.30 -17.46
CA GLY A 153 -29.98 6.06 -16.49
C GLY A 153 -29.61 5.61 -15.09
N ASN A 154 -30.46 5.84 -14.11
CA ASN A 154 -30.32 5.19 -12.82
C ASN A 154 -31.53 4.27 -12.64
N ASP A 155 -31.35 3.00 -13.00
CA ASP A 155 -32.45 2.06 -13.14
C ASP A 155 -32.68 1.25 -11.86
N ARG A 156 -33.92 0.83 -11.61
CA ARG A 156 -34.28 -0.11 -10.54
C ARG A 156 -34.73 -1.43 -11.15
N LEU A 157 -34.03 -2.51 -10.81
CA LEU A 157 -34.27 -3.86 -11.34
C LEU A 157 -34.66 -4.82 -10.21
N ASP A 158 -35.75 -5.55 -10.39
CA ASP A 158 -36.30 -6.54 -9.46
C ASP A 158 -36.70 -7.78 -10.27
N GLY A 159 -35.95 -8.87 -10.13
CA GLY A 159 -36.17 -10.11 -10.88
C GLY A 159 -37.42 -10.82 -10.40
N GLY A 160 -37.48 -11.09 -9.10
CA GLY A 160 -38.64 -11.66 -8.45
C GLY A 160 -38.40 -13.11 -8.05
N GLU A 161 -39.34 -14.00 -8.35
CA GLU A 161 -39.19 -15.43 -8.10
C GLU A 161 -38.51 -16.11 -9.29
N GLY A 162 -37.43 -16.84 -9.04
CA GLY A 162 -36.72 -17.58 -10.08
C GLY A 162 -35.25 -17.17 -10.19
N SER A 163 -34.53 -17.78 -11.13
CA SER A 163 -33.11 -17.51 -11.34
C SER A 163 -32.92 -16.47 -12.43
N ASP A 164 -32.66 -15.24 -12.01
CA ASP A 164 -32.67 -14.07 -12.87
C ASP A 164 -31.30 -13.66 -13.37
N THR A 165 -31.28 -12.99 -14.52
CA THR A 165 -30.07 -12.49 -15.18
C THR A 165 -30.14 -10.98 -15.39
N TYR A 166 -29.26 -10.27 -14.71
CA TYR A 166 -29.11 -8.82 -14.83
C TYR A 166 -27.97 -8.49 -15.77
N ILE A 167 -28.16 -7.55 -16.70
CA ILE A 167 -27.09 -7.15 -17.63
C ILE A 167 -26.69 -5.70 -17.42
N PHE A 168 -25.43 -5.51 -17.03
CA PHE A 168 -24.81 -4.21 -16.87
C PHE A 168 -23.69 -3.96 -17.89
N ARG A 169 -23.66 -2.75 -18.43
CA ARG A 169 -22.76 -2.29 -19.48
C ARG A 169 -22.27 -0.88 -19.19
N LYS A 170 -21.18 -0.49 -19.86
CA LYS A 170 -20.64 0.87 -19.79
C LYS A 170 -21.66 1.92 -20.23
N GLY A 171 -21.79 2.98 -19.43
CA GLY A 171 -22.75 4.05 -19.62
C GLY A 171 -24.16 3.67 -19.17
N ASN A 172 -24.31 2.64 -18.34
CA ASN A 172 -25.58 2.31 -17.74
C ASN A 172 -25.96 3.25 -16.60
N GLY A 173 -25.00 3.97 -15.99
CA GLY A 173 -25.26 4.88 -14.88
C GLY A 173 -25.24 4.14 -13.55
N HIS A 174 -26.05 4.59 -12.58
CA HIS A 174 -26.09 4.02 -11.23
C HIS A 174 -27.37 3.22 -11.03
N ASP A 175 -27.27 1.91 -11.26
CA ASP A 175 -28.42 1.00 -11.17
C ASP A 175 -28.54 0.38 -9.77
N THR A 176 -29.76 0.03 -9.39
CA THR A 176 -30.05 -0.68 -8.15
C THR A 176 -30.76 -2.01 -8.45
N ILE A 177 -30.19 -3.11 -7.98
CA ILE A 177 -30.82 -4.43 -8.03
C ILE A 177 -31.38 -4.74 -6.64
N VAL A 178 -32.69 -4.90 -6.58
CA VAL A 178 -33.40 -5.31 -5.37
C VAL A 178 -34.14 -6.59 -5.70
N ASP A 179 -33.40 -7.68 -5.62
CA ASP A 179 -33.91 -9.01 -5.87
C ASP A 179 -33.97 -9.76 -4.53
N HIS A 180 -35.19 -10.06 -4.09
CA HIS A 180 -35.41 -10.80 -2.88
C HIS A 180 -35.50 -12.28 -3.20
N THR A 181 -34.35 -12.97 -3.22
CA THR A 181 -34.38 -14.44 -3.13
C THR A 181 -35.16 -14.81 -1.86
N PRO A 182 -36.24 -15.61 -1.93
CA PRO A 182 -36.97 -15.99 -0.74
C PRO A 182 -36.01 -16.70 0.19
N SER A 183 -35.73 -16.06 1.34
CA SER A 183 -34.75 -16.52 2.31
C SER A 183 -34.84 -18.04 2.48
N SER A 184 -33.68 -18.69 2.48
CA SER A 184 -33.41 -20.13 2.62
C SER A 184 -34.10 -20.84 3.81
N SER A 185 -34.96 -20.15 4.55
CA SER A 185 -35.79 -20.65 5.63
C SER A 185 -37.04 -21.42 5.20
N SER A 186 -37.46 -21.37 3.92
CA SER A 186 -38.75 -21.95 3.49
C SER A 186 -38.69 -22.98 2.34
N MET A 187 -37.55 -23.22 1.71
CA MET A 187 -37.43 -24.19 0.61
C MET A 187 -36.26 -25.16 0.84
N SER A 188 -36.51 -26.44 0.52
CA SER A 188 -35.50 -27.50 0.55
C SER A 188 -34.32 -27.19 -0.36
N SER A 189 -33.12 -27.63 0.02
CA SER A 189 -31.82 -27.43 -0.63
C SER A 189 -31.67 -27.89 -2.09
N GLU A 190 -32.76 -28.19 -2.80
CA GLU A 190 -32.77 -28.64 -4.20
C GLU A 190 -33.29 -27.57 -5.18
N ASN A 191 -33.85 -26.44 -4.70
CA ASN A 191 -34.25 -25.28 -5.51
C ASN A 191 -33.80 -24.00 -4.82
N GLN A 192 -32.52 -23.64 -4.95
CA GLN A 192 -32.08 -22.28 -4.65
C GLN A 192 -31.99 -21.54 -5.97
N ASP A 193 -32.79 -20.48 -6.09
CA ASP A 193 -32.68 -19.55 -7.20
C ASP A 193 -31.28 -18.96 -7.23
N THR A 194 -30.70 -18.88 -8.44
CA THR A 194 -29.34 -18.42 -8.66
C THR A 194 -29.35 -17.21 -9.56
N ASN A 195 -29.28 -16.03 -8.95
CA ASN A 195 -29.28 -14.78 -9.67
C ASN A 195 -27.87 -14.44 -10.16
N THR A 196 -27.80 -14.02 -11.42
CA THR A 196 -26.56 -13.75 -12.14
C THR A 196 -26.51 -12.30 -12.57
N LEU A 197 -25.46 -11.58 -12.15
CA LEU A 197 -25.12 -10.27 -12.70
C LEU A 197 -24.06 -10.44 -13.80
N VAL A 198 -24.44 -10.11 -15.04
CA VAL A 198 -23.56 -10.14 -16.21
C VAL A 198 -22.97 -8.75 -16.45
N ILE A 199 -21.66 -8.64 -16.25
CA ILE A 199 -20.89 -7.40 -16.42
C ILE A 199 -20.15 -7.46 -17.76
N ASP A 200 -20.36 -6.46 -18.63
CA ASP A 200 -19.67 -6.38 -19.92
C ASP A 200 -18.16 -6.35 -19.73
N LYS A 201 -17.45 -7.28 -20.38
CA LYS A 201 -15.98 -7.39 -20.33
C LYS A 201 -15.21 -6.12 -20.69
N ARG A 202 -15.85 -5.14 -21.35
CA ARG A 202 -15.22 -3.83 -21.65
C ARG A 202 -15.08 -2.95 -20.41
N LEU A 203 -15.82 -3.25 -19.34
CA LEU A 203 -15.64 -2.63 -18.03
C LEU A 203 -14.42 -3.17 -17.29
N LEU A 204 -13.88 -4.35 -17.66
CA LEU A 204 -12.64 -4.91 -17.08
C LEU A 204 -11.37 -4.10 -17.38
N ALA A 205 -11.43 -3.16 -18.33
CA ALA A 205 -10.32 -2.26 -18.60
C ALA A 205 -10.27 -1.08 -17.60
N GLU A 206 -11.28 -0.94 -16.74
CA GLU A 206 -11.42 0.10 -15.73
C GLU A 206 -11.33 -0.55 -14.34
N ASP A 207 -10.82 0.17 -13.33
CA ASP A 207 -10.60 -0.38 -11.98
C ASP A 207 -11.93 -0.64 -11.24
N ILE A 208 -12.31 -1.91 -11.05
CA ILE A 208 -13.49 -2.27 -10.25
C ILE A 208 -13.16 -2.16 -8.76
N TRP A 209 -14.02 -1.50 -7.99
CA TRP A 209 -13.90 -1.41 -6.53
C TRP A 209 -15.28 -1.47 -5.87
N LEU A 210 -15.31 -1.87 -4.60
CA LEU A 210 -16.53 -2.08 -3.83
C LEU A 210 -16.71 -0.97 -2.79
N GLU A 211 -17.91 -0.47 -2.60
CA GLU A 211 -18.28 0.44 -1.50
C GLU A 211 -19.31 -0.23 -0.61
N GLN A 212 -19.04 -0.31 0.69
CA GLN A 212 -20.03 -0.74 1.67
C GLN A 212 -20.72 0.49 2.25
N ASN A 213 -22.02 0.63 2.01
CA ASN A 213 -22.80 1.75 2.56
C ASN A 213 -22.84 1.66 4.10
N GLN A 214 -22.36 2.69 4.78
CA GLN A 214 -22.25 2.76 6.24
C GLN A 214 -23.62 2.53 6.91
N GLY A 215 -23.80 1.36 7.54
CA GLY A 215 -24.99 0.98 8.31
C GLY A 215 -26.06 0.17 7.58
N GLY A 216 -25.83 -0.24 6.32
CA GLY A 216 -26.74 -1.09 5.55
C GLY A 216 -26.04 -2.34 4.97
N PRO A 217 -26.81 -3.38 4.59
CA PRO A 217 -26.23 -4.56 3.94
C PRO A 217 -25.91 -4.33 2.45
N GLU A 218 -26.16 -3.13 1.93
CA GLU A 218 -26.01 -2.77 0.53
C GLU A 218 -24.53 -2.72 0.12
N LEU A 219 -24.21 -3.38 -0.99
CA LEU A 219 -22.90 -3.35 -1.62
C LEU A 219 -23.00 -2.57 -2.93
N THR A 220 -22.19 -1.53 -3.10
CA THR A 220 -22.09 -0.82 -4.37
C THR A 220 -20.83 -1.25 -5.11
N ILE A 221 -20.98 -1.66 -6.37
CA ILE A 221 -19.89 -2.02 -7.26
C ILE A 221 -19.65 -0.84 -8.18
N HIS A 222 -18.44 -0.29 -8.14
CA HIS A 222 -18.04 0.83 -8.97
C HIS A 222 -17.13 0.36 -10.10
N PHE A 223 -17.27 0.99 -11.27
CA PHE A 223 -16.52 0.63 -12.47
C PHE A 223 -15.56 1.74 -12.88
N GLY A 224 -14.43 1.83 -12.19
CA GLY A 224 -13.38 2.83 -12.41
C GLY A 224 -13.90 4.26 -12.28
N ASN A 225 -13.47 5.14 -13.18
CA ASN A 225 -13.85 6.55 -13.20
C ASN A 225 -15.00 6.85 -14.20
N THR A 226 -15.77 5.84 -14.61
CA THR A 226 -16.86 6.05 -15.58
C THR A 226 -18.05 6.80 -14.98
N GLY A 227 -18.19 6.76 -13.66
CA GLY A 227 -19.40 7.19 -12.94
C GLY A 227 -20.52 6.15 -12.98
N ASP A 228 -20.30 4.99 -13.61
CA ASP A 228 -21.22 3.86 -13.59
C ASP A 228 -21.05 3.07 -12.28
N ALA A 229 -22.16 2.64 -11.68
CA ALA A 229 -22.17 1.82 -10.47
C ALA A 229 -23.41 0.91 -10.41
N ILE A 230 -23.34 -0.16 -9.62
CA ILE A 230 -24.48 -1.01 -9.31
C ILE A 230 -24.57 -1.17 -7.80
N THR A 231 -25.69 -0.79 -7.20
CA THR A 231 -25.99 -1.10 -5.81
C THR A 231 -26.83 -2.37 -5.71
N LEU A 232 -26.41 -3.30 -4.87
CA LEU A 232 -27.07 -4.58 -4.63
C LEU A 232 -27.64 -4.58 -3.21
N ASP A 233 -28.89 -5.02 -3.05
CA ASP A 233 -29.37 -5.46 -1.74
C ASP A 233 -28.71 -6.79 -1.34
N ARG A 234 -28.73 -7.11 -0.04
CA ARG A 234 -28.06 -8.30 0.50
C ARG A 234 -28.53 -9.56 -0.22
N ASP A 235 -27.58 -10.39 -0.62
CA ASP A 235 -27.86 -11.71 -1.20
C ASP A 235 -28.68 -11.67 -2.51
N SER A 236 -28.83 -10.51 -3.16
CA SER A 236 -29.56 -10.40 -4.43
C SER A 236 -28.86 -11.11 -5.59
N ILE A 237 -27.53 -11.28 -5.54
CA ILE A 237 -26.72 -11.88 -6.61
C ILE A 237 -25.82 -12.97 -6.04
N GLN A 238 -25.91 -14.18 -6.60
CA GLN A 238 -25.04 -15.32 -6.25
C GLN A 238 -23.84 -15.43 -7.19
N VAL A 239 -24.02 -15.07 -8.47
CA VAL A 239 -23.00 -15.24 -9.51
C VAL A 239 -22.73 -13.92 -10.22
N PHE A 240 -21.47 -13.52 -10.25
CA PHE A 240 -20.98 -12.40 -11.03
C PHE A 240 -20.29 -12.95 -12.27
N GLN A 241 -20.91 -12.77 -13.44
CA GLN A 241 -20.32 -13.15 -14.71
C GLN A 241 -19.57 -11.96 -15.30
N ILE A 242 -18.24 -12.03 -15.30
CA ILE A 242 -17.37 -10.98 -15.82
C ILE A 242 -16.59 -11.53 -17.01
N GLY A 243 -17.08 -11.22 -18.22
CA GLY A 243 -16.56 -11.86 -19.44
C GLY A 243 -16.84 -13.37 -19.49
N GLU A 244 -15.79 -14.18 -19.51
CA GLU A 244 -15.88 -15.66 -19.48
C GLU A 244 -15.76 -16.23 -18.06
N GLU A 245 -15.44 -15.38 -17.07
CA GLU A 245 -15.24 -15.78 -15.68
C GLU A 245 -16.55 -15.68 -14.89
N GLN A 246 -16.74 -16.60 -13.95
CA GLN A 246 -17.82 -16.60 -12.98
C GLN A 246 -17.21 -16.52 -11.60
N LEU A 247 -17.60 -15.50 -10.84
CA LEU A 247 -17.19 -15.27 -9.46
C LEU A 247 -18.40 -15.44 -8.56
N SER A 248 -18.23 -16.13 -7.44
CA SER A 248 -19.22 -16.06 -6.37
C SER A 248 -19.20 -14.68 -5.71
N TYR A 249 -20.22 -14.38 -4.91
CA TYR A 249 -20.22 -13.19 -4.06
C TYR A 249 -18.97 -13.10 -3.17
N GLU A 250 -18.50 -14.24 -2.67
CA GLU A 250 -17.30 -14.32 -1.84
C GLU A 250 -16.03 -14.02 -2.66
N ASP A 251 -15.89 -14.62 -3.84
CA ASP A 251 -14.74 -14.39 -4.71
C ASP A 251 -14.67 -12.91 -5.17
N MET A 252 -15.82 -12.27 -5.37
CA MET A 252 -15.90 -10.83 -5.67
C MET A 252 -15.29 -9.98 -4.54
N ARG A 253 -15.65 -10.26 -3.28
CA ARG A 253 -15.14 -9.51 -2.13
C ARG A 253 -13.65 -9.76 -1.88
N GLN A 254 -13.17 -10.98 -2.13
CA GLN A 254 -11.74 -11.30 -2.00
C GLN A 254 -10.89 -10.65 -3.09
N ARG A 255 -11.45 -10.47 -4.29
CA ARG A 255 -10.70 -10.02 -5.45
C ARG A 255 -10.59 -8.50 -5.56
N TYR A 256 -11.65 -7.77 -5.20
CA TYR A 256 -11.74 -6.34 -5.42
C TYR A 256 -11.67 -5.58 -4.11
N GLU A 257 -10.90 -4.50 -4.11
CA GLU A 257 -10.71 -3.65 -2.93
C GLU A 257 -12.04 -3.03 -2.48
N THR A 258 -12.37 -3.15 -1.19
CA THR A 258 -13.48 -2.40 -0.60
C THR A 258 -12.96 -1.07 -0.05
N ARG A 259 -13.62 0.04 -0.43
CA ARG A 259 -13.27 1.37 0.09
C ARG A 259 -14.19 1.72 1.24
N SER A 260 -13.60 2.08 2.38
CA SER A 260 -14.31 2.44 3.60
C SER A 260 -13.55 3.51 4.38
N HIS A 261 -14.20 4.08 5.39
CA HIS A 261 -13.59 5.00 6.36
C HIS A 261 -13.65 4.36 7.75
N GLY A 262 -12.55 4.37 8.48
CA GLY A 262 -12.46 3.82 9.83
C GLY A 262 -12.19 2.31 9.86
N SER A 263 -13.24 1.49 9.71
CA SER A 263 -13.09 0.03 9.83
C SER A 263 -13.25 -0.66 8.47
N GLY A 264 -12.33 -1.59 8.21
CA GLY A 264 -12.35 -2.55 7.13
C GLY A 264 -13.30 -3.72 7.38
N THR A 265 -13.22 -4.66 6.46
CA THR A 265 -13.89 -5.95 6.38
C THR A 265 -12.83 -7.06 6.42
N PRO A 266 -13.20 -8.35 6.49
CA PRO A 266 -12.21 -9.44 6.45
C PRO A 266 -11.54 -9.67 5.08
N TYR A 267 -11.49 -8.64 4.23
CA TYR A 267 -11.00 -8.73 2.86
C TYR A 267 -10.13 -7.52 2.56
N ARG A 268 -9.40 -7.57 1.44
CA ARG A 268 -8.57 -6.46 0.97
C ARG A 268 -9.36 -5.15 0.93
N ASP A 269 -8.96 -4.20 1.75
CA ASP A 269 -9.59 -2.90 1.86
C ASP A 269 -8.65 -1.75 1.48
N VAL A 270 -9.25 -0.62 1.13
CA VAL A 270 -8.59 0.68 1.11
C VAL A 270 -9.30 1.58 2.08
N LEU A 271 -8.64 1.86 3.19
CA LEU A 271 -9.13 2.73 4.25
C LEU A 271 -8.43 4.07 4.16
N THR A 272 -9.20 5.15 4.15
CA THR A 272 -8.66 6.51 4.17
C THR A 272 -9.29 7.27 5.33
N GLY A 273 -8.45 7.89 6.15
CA GLY A 273 -8.83 8.83 7.19
C GLY A 273 -9.32 10.16 6.62
N HIS A 274 -9.55 11.10 7.51
CA HIS A 274 -9.98 12.45 7.24
C HIS A 274 -8.88 13.45 7.63
N GLU A 275 -9.23 14.73 7.70
CA GLU A 275 -8.39 15.69 8.42
C GLU A 275 -8.69 15.56 9.93
N GLY A 276 -7.69 15.24 10.75
CA GLY A 276 -7.79 15.07 12.20
C GLY A 276 -7.25 13.71 12.67
N ASP A 277 -7.28 13.47 13.98
CA ASP A 277 -6.81 12.21 14.56
C ASP A 277 -7.83 11.09 14.29
N ASP A 278 -7.44 10.08 13.50
CA ASP A 278 -8.27 8.96 13.08
C ASP A 278 -7.82 7.61 13.68
N THR A 279 -8.71 6.62 13.61
CA THR A 279 -8.41 5.23 13.96
C THR A 279 -8.88 4.34 12.83
N LEU A 280 -7.92 3.69 12.16
CA LEU A 280 -8.15 2.79 11.04
C LEU A 280 -7.82 1.35 11.44
N ASN A 281 -8.69 0.40 11.11
CA ASN A 281 -8.47 -1.03 11.37
C ASN A 281 -8.87 -1.87 10.15
N GLY A 282 -7.91 -2.55 9.53
CA GLY A 282 -8.06 -3.37 8.31
C GLY A 282 -8.78 -4.70 8.56
N HIS A 283 -8.43 -5.40 9.64
CA HIS A 283 -8.90 -6.74 10.05
C HIS A 283 -8.16 -7.90 9.38
N GLU A 284 -8.74 -8.54 8.36
CA GLU A 284 -8.10 -9.64 7.63
C GLU A 284 -8.02 -9.21 6.16
N GLY A 285 -6.98 -9.63 5.44
CA GLY A 285 -6.78 -9.24 4.03
C GLY A 285 -5.51 -8.43 3.84
N ASP A 286 -5.07 -8.28 2.60
CA ASP A 286 -3.97 -7.37 2.26
C ASP A 286 -4.53 -5.96 2.07
N ASP A 287 -4.43 -5.13 3.11
CA ASP A 287 -5.11 -3.83 3.20
C ASP A 287 -4.20 -2.64 2.89
N LYS A 288 -4.82 -1.49 2.56
CA LYS A 288 -4.14 -0.21 2.40
C LYS A 288 -4.77 0.84 3.29
N LEU A 289 -4.02 1.33 4.26
CA LEU A 289 -4.47 2.30 5.25
C LEU A 289 -3.74 3.62 5.05
N TYR A 290 -4.51 4.71 4.93
CA TYR A 290 -4.01 6.07 4.75
C TYR A 290 -4.58 6.97 5.85
N GLY A 291 -3.79 7.38 6.83
CA GLY A 291 -4.22 8.26 7.94
C GLY A 291 -4.54 9.68 7.49
N MET A 292 -3.69 10.22 6.61
CA MET A 292 -3.77 11.55 5.99
C MET A 292 -3.12 12.63 6.84
N ALA A 293 -3.86 13.38 7.64
CA ALA A 293 -3.28 14.46 8.44
C ALA A 293 -3.93 14.47 9.82
N GLY A 294 -3.13 14.38 10.88
CA GLY A 294 -3.63 14.06 12.22
C GLY A 294 -2.59 13.26 12.99
N ASN A 295 -2.91 12.86 14.21
CA ASN A 295 -2.15 11.83 14.92
C ASN A 295 -3.01 10.57 14.89
N ASP A 296 -2.71 9.70 13.93
CA ASP A 296 -3.56 8.59 13.55
C ASP A 296 -3.11 7.27 14.18
N PHE A 297 -4.06 6.36 14.37
CA PHE A 297 -3.78 4.98 14.77
C PHE A 297 -4.22 4.02 13.66
N LEU A 298 -3.25 3.37 13.01
CA LEU A 298 -3.49 2.44 11.90
C LEU A 298 -3.12 1.02 12.33
N GLU A 299 -4.08 0.11 12.26
CA GLU A 299 -3.93 -1.32 12.53
C GLU A 299 -4.27 -2.11 11.26
N GLY A 300 -3.28 -2.75 10.63
CA GLY A 300 -3.47 -3.57 9.42
C GLY A 300 -4.30 -4.82 9.74
N GLY A 301 -3.74 -5.72 10.55
CA GLY A 301 -4.41 -6.91 11.03
C GLY A 301 -3.72 -8.18 10.55
N GLN A 302 -4.42 -9.05 9.82
CA GLN A 302 -3.82 -10.22 9.16
C GLN A 302 -3.72 -9.97 7.67
N GLY A 303 -2.57 -10.28 7.07
CA GLY A 303 -2.33 -10.08 5.64
C GLY A 303 -1.10 -9.21 5.42
N ASN A 304 -0.77 -8.94 4.16
CA ASN A 304 0.36 -8.07 3.85
C ASN A 304 -0.16 -6.65 3.61
N ASP A 305 -0.02 -5.81 4.62
CA ASP A 305 -0.66 -4.51 4.66
C ASP A 305 0.26 -3.38 4.22
N VAL A 306 -0.32 -2.30 3.72
CA VAL A 306 0.36 -1.06 3.38
C VAL A 306 -0.16 0.06 4.27
N LEU A 307 0.70 0.60 5.13
CA LEU A 307 0.34 1.65 6.08
C LEU A 307 1.07 2.95 5.74
N VAL A 308 0.30 4.03 5.63
CA VAL A 308 0.78 5.39 5.43
C VAL A 308 0.10 6.28 6.46
N GLY A 309 0.83 6.70 7.49
CA GLY A 309 0.32 7.64 8.50
C GLY A 309 -0.05 8.97 7.86
N GLY A 310 0.96 9.62 7.28
CA GLY A 310 0.80 10.93 6.67
C GLY A 310 1.36 12.00 7.60
N ALA A 311 0.73 13.17 7.65
CA ALA A 311 1.25 14.30 8.42
C ALA A 311 0.75 14.32 9.86
N GLY A 312 1.67 14.23 10.82
CA GLY A 312 1.41 14.29 12.25
C GLY A 312 1.94 13.03 12.94
N ASN A 313 1.81 12.90 14.26
CA ASN A 313 2.54 11.85 14.96
C ASN A 313 1.73 10.56 14.99
N ASP A 314 2.02 9.64 14.07
CA ASP A 314 1.19 8.48 13.82
C ASP A 314 1.68 7.22 14.51
N HIS A 315 0.75 6.30 14.78
CA HIS A 315 1.01 4.99 15.35
C HIS A 315 0.56 3.91 14.37
N LEU A 316 1.52 3.16 13.84
CA LEU A 316 1.32 2.17 12.80
C LEU A 316 1.61 0.76 13.35
N ASN A 317 0.70 -0.17 13.11
CA ASN A 317 0.87 -1.59 13.45
C ASN A 317 0.32 -2.44 12.29
N GLY A 318 1.22 -3.06 11.52
CA GLY A 318 0.87 -3.91 10.38
C GLY A 318 0.18 -5.19 10.83
N GLY A 319 0.79 -5.91 11.77
CA GLY A 319 0.18 -7.11 12.32
C GLY A 319 0.78 -8.38 11.71
N ASP A 320 -0.05 -9.39 11.48
CA ASP A 320 0.39 -10.69 10.96
C ASP A 320 0.59 -10.64 9.45
N GLY A 321 1.83 -10.49 8.98
CA GLY A 321 2.16 -10.60 7.56
C GLY A 321 3.46 -9.92 7.23
N SER A 322 3.74 -9.73 5.94
CA SER A 322 4.87 -8.92 5.47
C SER A 322 4.36 -7.52 5.11
N ASP A 323 4.51 -6.59 6.04
CA ASP A 323 3.89 -5.29 5.96
C ASP A 323 4.83 -4.22 5.39
N THR A 324 4.24 -3.21 4.75
CA THR A 324 4.97 -2.09 4.15
C THR A 324 4.52 -0.77 4.75
N TYR A 325 5.48 -0.04 5.31
CA TYR A 325 5.28 1.28 5.91
C TYR A 325 5.90 2.34 5.01
N TYR A 326 5.21 3.45 4.79
CA TYR A 326 5.78 4.59 4.06
C TYR A 326 6.00 5.76 5.02
N PHE A 327 7.18 6.37 4.92
CA PHE A 327 7.52 7.57 5.68
C PHE A 327 8.24 8.60 4.79
N SER A 328 7.74 9.83 4.84
CA SER A 328 8.05 10.94 3.95
C SER A 328 8.35 12.23 4.72
N GLU A 329 8.78 13.26 3.99
CA GLU A 329 9.05 14.58 4.58
C GLU A 329 7.75 15.25 5.05
N GLY A 330 7.75 15.73 6.29
CA GLY A 330 6.59 16.37 6.91
C GLY A 330 5.64 15.39 7.59
N ASP A 331 6.00 14.11 7.64
CA ASP A 331 5.19 13.10 8.33
C ASP A 331 5.25 13.29 9.84
N GLY A 332 6.33 13.84 10.42
CA GLY A 332 6.38 14.14 11.86
C GLY A 332 7.07 13.03 12.65
N HIS A 333 6.56 12.71 13.85
CA HIS A 333 7.17 11.75 14.76
C HIS A 333 6.36 10.45 14.83
N ASP A 334 6.65 9.53 13.91
CA ASP A 334 5.88 8.30 13.77
C ASP A 334 6.47 7.15 14.59
N ARG A 335 5.59 6.21 14.91
CA ARG A 335 5.95 4.98 15.63
C ARG A 335 5.36 3.75 14.94
N ILE A 336 6.22 2.79 14.63
CA ILE A 336 5.83 1.45 14.18
C ILE A 336 5.95 0.48 15.36
N ASP A 337 4.81 -0.03 15.84
CA ASP A 337 4.71 -1.04 16.90
C ASP A 337 4.29 -2.41 16.34
N ASP A 338 4.96 -2.84 15.29
CA ASP A 338 4.77 -4.17 14.73
C ASP A 338 5.67 -5.18 15.43
N SER A 339 5.06 -6.07 16.21
CA SER A 339 5.77 -7.10 16.98
C SER A 339 5.45 -8.52 16.51
N SER A 340 4.62 -8.66 15.48
CA SER A 340 4.12 -9.93 14.94
C SER A 340 5.06 -10.56 13.92
N SER A 341 6.01 -9.78 13.36
CA SER A 341 7.15 -10.27 12.58
C SER A 341 7.99 -11.33 13.31
N LEU A 342 7.87 -11.42 14.65
CA LEU A 342 8.52 -12.43 15.51
C LEU A 342 7.83 -13.79 15.52
N ALA A 343 6.71 -13.97 14.81
CA ALA A 343 6.15 -15.28 14.55
C ALA A 343 7.07 -16.03 13.58
N SER A 344 8.13 -16.62 14.14
CA SER A 344 8.98 -17.62 13.49
C SER A 344 8.13 -18.48 12.56
N ALA A 345 8.45 -18.51 11.25
CA ALA A 345 7.75 -19.29 10.23
C ALA A 345 7.05 -20.50 10.85
N PRO A 346 5.70 -20.52 10.94
CA PRO A 346 4.98 -21.47 11.77
C PRO A 346 5.23 -22.93 11.35
N TYR A 347 5.80 -23.11 10.14
CA TYR A 347 6.28 -24.38 9.62
C TYR A 347 7.66 -24.27 8.94
N PRO A 348 8.52 -25.30 9.03
CA PRO A 348 9.74 -25.36 8.24
C PRO A 348 9.41 -25.38 6.74
N GLY A 349 9.68 -24.28 6.06
CA GLY A 349 9.46 -24.10 4.62
C GLY A 349 8.71 -22.82 4.22
N GLU A 350 8.16 -22.07 5.16
CA GLU A 350 7.60 -20.73 4.92
C GLU A 350 8.67 -19.65 5.11
N GLU A 351 8.66 -18.64 4.24
CA GLU A 351 9.56 -17.49 4.36
C GLU A 351 9.16 -16.70 5.61
N ALA A 352 10.16 -16.17 6.34
CA ALA A 352 9.86 -15.29 7.46
C ALA A 352 9.14 -14.04 6.93
N ASN A 353 8.20 -13.52 7.71
CA ASN A 353 7.57 -12.24 7.40
C ASN A 353 8.64 -11.16 7.30
N ILE A 354 8.61 -10.37 6.22
CA ILE A 354 9.58 -9.30 5.96
C ILE A 354 8.85 -7.97 5.95
N ASN A 355 9.01 -7.21 7.02
CA ASN A 355 8.49 -5.87 7.10
C ASN A 355 9.46 -4.88 6.45
N THR A 356 8.90 -4.01 5.62
CA THR A 356 9.64 -3.03 4.84
C THR A 356 9.26 -1.61 5.24
N LEU A 357 10.23 -0.80 5.64
CA LEU A 357 10.07 0.64 5.78
C LEU A 357 10.58 1.34 4.52
N VAL A 358 9.69 1.99 3.80
CA VAL A 358 9.98 2.79 2.61
C VAL A 358 10.20 4.23 3.01
N LEU A 359 11.41 4.74 2.77
CA LEU A 359 11.81 6.11 3.09
C LEU A 359 11.94 6.96 1.82
N ASP A 360 11.42 8.19 1.81
CA ASP A 360 11.71 9.16 0.75
C ASP A 360 13.23 9.42 0.69
N PRO A 361 13.92 9.22 -0.45
CA PRO A 361 15.34 9.53 -0.60
C PRO A 361 15.75 10.95 -0.18
N LYS A 362 14.82 11.92 -0.21
CA LYS A 362 15.07 13.29 0.25
C LYS A 362 15.30 13.40 1.75
N LEU A 363 14.72 12.53 2.57
CA LEU A 363 14.94 12.50 4.02
C LEU A 363 16.41 12.14 4.29
N ILE A 364 16.85 11.05 3.67
CA ILE A 364 18.20 10.52 3.80
C ILE A 364 19.26 11.51 3.29
N ALA A 365 18.96 12.24 2.21
CA ALA A 365 19.88 13.23 1.65
C ALA A 365 20.19 14.40 2.60
N LYS A 366 19.38 14.64 3.64
CA LYS A 366 19.62 15.67 4.67
C LYS A 366 20.57 15.18 5.79
N GLY A 367 21.00 13.92 5.72
CA GLY A 367 21.66 13.20 6.81
C GLY A 367 20.63 12.46 7.65
N ALA A 368 20.99 11.27 8.12
CA ALA A 368 20.19 10.48 9.06
C ALA A 368 21.11 9.90 10.14
N TRP A 369 20.56 9.64 11.33
CA TRP A 369 21.29 9.07 12.45
C TRP A 369 20.30 8.34 13.37
N PHE A 370 20.78 7.32 14.06
CA PHE A 370 19.98 6.58 15.04
C PHE A 370 20.22 7.11 16.45
N ASP A 371 19.18 7.14 17.28
CA ASP A 371 19.39 7.26 18.73
C ASP A 371 19.50 5.89 19.41
N GLU A 372 19.76 5.93 20.72
CA GLU A 372 19.85 4.77 21.60
C GLU A 372 18.51 4.01 21.76
N GLN A 373 17.40 4.54 21.24
CA GLN A 373 16.05 3.95 21.33
C GLN A 373 15.51 3.47 19.97
N ASP A 374 16.40 3.26 18.99
CA ASP A 374 16.07 2.77 17.65
C ASP A 374 15.19 3.76 16.86
N THR A 375 15.25 5.05 17.22
CA THR A 375 14.60 6.10 16.44
C THR A 375 15.54 6.59 15.35
N LEU A 376 15.07 6.56 14.12
CA LEU A 376 15.76 7.14 12.98
C LEU A 376 15.39 8.62 12.86
N HIS A 377 16.38 9.49 13.02
CA HIS A 377 16.26 10.94 12.91
C HIS A 377 16.82 11.43 11.58
N PHE A 378 16.21 12.47 10.99
CA PHE A 378 16.58 12.97 9.65
C PHE A 378 17.16 14.39 9.68
N GLY A 379 18.46 14.50 9.94
CA GLY A 379 19.20 15.75 9.80
C GLY A 379 18.65 16.89 10.67
N ASN A 380 18.31 18.03 10.05
CA ASN A 380 17.63 19.15 10.72
C ASN A 380 16.11 19.13 10.52
N SER A 381 15.52 18.00 10.08
CA SER A 381 14.07 17.86 10.05
C SER A 381 13.51 17.78 11.47
N SER A 382 12.25 18.16 11.64
CA SER A 382 11.48 17.76 12.81
C SER A 382 11.02 16.31 12.74
N ASP A 383 11.17 15.66 11.59
CA ASP A 383 10.65 14.32 11.36
C ASP A 383 11.56 13.25 11.96
N SER A 384 10.96 12.21 12.52
CA SER A 384 11.64 11.01 13.03
C SER A 384 10.70 9.81 12.96
N ILE A 385 11.25 8.62 12.77
CA ILE A 385 10.47 7.39 12.85
C ILE A 385 11.10 6.44 13.85
N SER A 386 10.29 6.00 14.81
CA SER A 386 10.65 5.04 15.84
C SER A 386 10.03 3.69 15.56
N PHE A 387 10.74 2.62 15.89
CA PHE A 387 10.24 1.27 15.73
C PHE A 387 10.84 0.36 16.78
N ASN A 388 10.13 -0.71 17.13
CA ASN A 388 10.73 -1.76 17.94
C ASN A 388 11.83 -2.45 17.12
N HIS A 389 12.90 -2.90 17.78
CA HIS A 389 14.13 -3.43 17.14
C HIS A 389 13.87 -4.45 16.02
N ASP A 390 12.86 -5.30 16.18
CA ASP A 390 12.51 -6.37 15.24
C ASP A 390 11.31 -6.03 14.33
N ALA A 391 10.77 -4.81 14.40
CA ALA A 391 9.60 -4.43 13.62
C ALA A 391 9.90 -4.31 12.13
N ILE A 392 11.14 -3.96 11.75
CA ILE A 392 11.56 -3.68 10.37
C ILE A 392 12.78 -4.52 10.00
N GLN A 393 12.67 -5.31 8.92
CA GLN A 393 13.78 -6.11 8.39
C GLN A 393 14.50 -5.40 7.24
N VAL A 394 13.76 -4.64 6.43
CA VAL A 394 14.27 -4.01 5.21
C VAL A 394 13.92 -2.52 5.18
N PHE A 395 14.92 -1.70 4.86
CA PHE A 395 14.75 -0.30 4.53
C PHE A 395 14.84 -0.14 3.00
N GLN A 396 13.79 0.40 2.39
CA GLN A 396 13.77 0.74 0.96
C GLN A 396 14.01 2.25 0.79
N ILE A 397 15.09 2.61 0.10
CA ILE A 397 15.47 4.00 -0.19
C ILE A 397 15.65 4.16 -1.70
N GLY A 398 14.60 4.63 -2.39
CA GLY A 398 14.61 4.68 -3.87
C GLY A 398 14.68 3.26 -4.44
N ASP A 399 15.75 2.94 -5.17
CA ASP A 399 15.99 1.58 -5.71
C ASP A 399 16.86 0.71 -4.77
N GLU A 400 17.42 1.28 -3.70
CA GLU A 400 18.31 0.57 -2.77
C GLU A 400 17.52 -0.12 -1.66
N GLN A 401 17.90 -1.36 -1.34
CA GLN A 401 17.43 -2.11 -0.18
C GLN A 401 18.58 -2.33 0.79
N LEU A 402 18.36 -1.97 2.05
CA LEU A 402 19.29 -2.21 3.14
C LEU A 402 18.62 -3.11 4.17
N SER A 403 19.37 -4.10 4.68
CA SER A 403 18.94 -4.77 5.91
C SER A 403 18.95 -3.79 7.07
N TYR A 404 18.22 -4.10 8.14
CA TYR A 404 18.30 -3.34 9.39
C TYR A 404 19.75 -3.12 9.85
N GLU A 405 20.56 -4.17 9.79
CA GLU A 405 21.97 -4.15 10.17
C GLU A 405 22.80 -3.22 9.28
N ASP A 406 22.64 -3.31 7.96
CA ASP A 406 23.34 -2.42 7.02
C ASP A 406 22.91 -0.95 7.20
N MET A 407 21.63 -0.72 7.54
CA MET A 407 21.10 0.61 7.82
C MET A 407 21.73 1.20 9.08
N ARG A 408 21.84 0.41 10.15
CA ARG A 408 22.51 0.80 11.40
C ARG A 408 23.99 1.10 11.19
N GLN A 409 24.71 0.22 10.51
CA GLN A 409 26.13 0.44 10.23
C GLN A 409 26.37 1.67 9.35
N ARG A 410 25.43 2.02 8.47
CA ARG A 410 25.58 3.16 7.57
C ARG A 410 25.34 4.51 8.26
N TYR A 411 24.43 4.56 9.23
CA TYR A 411 24.01 5.80 9.88
C TYR A 411 24.36 5.80 11.36
N GLU A 412 25.29 6.68 11.72
CA GLU A 412 25.93 6.73 13.04
C GLU A 412 24.90 6.87 14.17
N THR A 413 25.10 6.17 15.30
CA THR A 413 24.33 6.42 16.52
C THR A 413 24.86 7.67 17.22
N ARG A 414 24.02 8.46 17.90
CA ARG A 414 24.50 9.51 18.81
C ARG A 414 24.12 9.16 20.25
N SER A 415 25.12 8.98 21.11
CA SER A 415 24.96 8.55 22.50
C SER A 415 25.90 9.32 23.44
N HIS A 416 25.61 9.31 24.74
CA HIS A 416 26.51 9.83 25.79
C HIS A 416 27.00 8.68 26.69
N GLY A 417 28.32 8.43 26.70
CA GLY A 417 28.96 7.50 27.62
C GLY A 417 29.21 6.10 27.07
N SER A 418 28.18 5.36 26.65
CA SER A 418 28.37 4.00 26.12
C SER A 418 27.76 3.87 24.73
N GLY A 419 28.56 3.36 23.81
CA GLY A 419 28.16 2.95 22.49
C GLY A 419 27.41 1.62 22.47
N THR A 420 27.16 1.19 21.26
CA THR A 420 26.50 -0.01 20.78
C THR A 420 27.50 -0.80 19.93
N PRO A 421 27.17 -2.01 19.45
CA PRO A 421 28.05 -2.73 18.52
C PRO A 421 28.11 -2.14 17.08
N TYR A 422 27.68 -0.89 16.89
CA TYR A 422 27.58 -0.22 15.60
C TYR A 422 28.40 1.07 15.63
N ARG A 423 28.56 1.68 14.45
CA ARG A 423 29.26 2.95 14.31
C ARG A 423 28.57 4.05 15.11
N ASP A 424 29.28 4.61 16.07
CA ASP A 424 28.73 5.57 17.02
C ASP A 424 29.47 6.91 17.03
N VAL A 425 28.76 7.93 17.50
CA VAL A 425 29.30 9.23 17.87
C VAL A 425 28.97 9.45 19.35
N LEU A 426 30.00 9.30 20.18
CA LEU A 426 29.93 9.50 21.62
C LEU A 426 30.51 10.86 21.98
N THR A 427 29.76 11.67 22.71
CA THR A 427 30.23 12.98 23.19
C THR A 427 30.06 13.06 24.70
N GLY A 428 31.14 13.40 25.41
CA GLY A 428 31.15 13.72 26.82
C GLY A 428 30.50 15.07 27.13
N HIS A 429 30.55 15.44 28.39
CA HIS A 429 30.05 16.68 28.95
C HIS A 429 31.20 17.59 29.39
N GLU A 430 30.89 18.66 30.13
CA GLU A 430 31.92 19.37 30.90
C GLU A 430 32.17 18.59 32.20
N GLY A 431 33.32 17.92 32.33
CA GLY A 431 33.71 17.11 33.49
C GLY A 431 34.52 15.88 33.10
N ASP A 432 34.99 15.11 34.09
CA ASP A 432 35.71 13.86 33.85
C ASP A 432 34.70 12.76 33.42
N ASP A 433 34.77 12.33 32.17
CA ASP A 433 33.85 11.36 31.56
C ASP A 433 34.50 10.00 31.26
N THR A 434 33.66 8.99 31.03
CA THR A 434 34.09 7.67 30.54
C THR A 434 33.26 7.30 29.34
N LEU A 435 33.91 7.22 28.18
CA LEU A 435 33.32 6.87 26.89
C LEU A 435 33.82 5.50 26.43
N ASN A 436 32.92 4.59 26.04
CA ASN A 436 33.27 3.27 25.53
C ASN A 436 32.48 2.99 24.23
N GLY A 437 33.16 2.83 23.10
CA GLY A 437 32.59 2.61 21.75
C GLY A 437 32.03 1.20 21.54
N HIS A 438 32.74 0.18 22.02
CA HIS A 438 32.47 -1.26 21.85
C HIS A 438 32.90 -1.82 20.49
N GLU A 439 31.98 -2.14 19.59
CA GLU A 439 32.30 -2.64 18.25
C GLU A 439 31.80 -1.60 17.24
N GLY A 440 32.49 -1.39 16.13
CA GLY A 440 32.13 -0.37 15.14
C GLY A 440 33.27 0.60 14.89
N ASP A 441 33.20 1.33 13.76
CA ASP A 441 34.10 2.47 13.52
C ASP A 441 33.53 3.73 14.21
N ASP A 442 34.00 4.03 15.42
CA ASP A 442 33.38 5.00 16.32
C ASP A 442 34.09 6.36 16.34
N LYS A 443 33.38 7.37 16.84
CA LYS A 443 33.92 8.72 17.11
C LYS A 443 33.64 9.12 18.54
N LEU A 444 34.69 9.24 19.36
CA LEU A 444 34.60 9.56 20.77
C LEU A 444 35.18 10.96 21.03
N TYR A 445 34.39 11.82 21.67
CA TYR A 445 34.75 13.20 22.01
C TYR A 445 34.61 13.42 23.53
N GLY A 446 35.72 13.47 24.28
CA GLY A 446 35.71 13.68 25.74
C GLY A 446 35.23 15.07 26.16
N MET A 447 35.60 16.09 25.38
CA MET A 447 35.29 17.50 25.55
C MET A 447 36.21 18.21 26.55
N ALA A 448 35.82 18.41 27.80
CA ALA A 448 36.64 19.13 28.77
C ALA A 448 36.57 18.44 30.13
N GLY A 449 37.71 18.03 30.68
CA GLY A 449 37.75 17.11 31.81
C GLY A 449 38.99 16.23 31.71
N ASN A 450 39.17 15.31 32.65
CA ASN A 450 40.15 14.23 32.50
C ASN A 450 39.37 12.96 32.14
N ASP A 451 39.29 12.69 30.86
CA ASP A 451 38.36 11.72 30.29
C ASP A 451 39.04 10.37 30.05
N PHE A 452 38.25 9.30 30.08
CA PHE A 452 38.67 7.95 29.67
C PHE A 452 37.89 7.54 28.44
N LEU A 453 38.56 7.43 27.29
CA LEU A 453 37.97 7.04 26.01
C LEU A 453 38.52 5.66 25.59
N GLU A 454 37.62 4.72 25.36
CA GLU A 454 37.91 3.36 24.86
C GLU A 454 37.15 3.16 23.55
N GLY A 455 37.85 3.06 22.42
CA GLY A 455 37.25 2.83 21.09
C GLY A 455 36.63 1.44 21.02
N GLY A 456 37.47 0.41 21.08
CA GLY A 456 37.04 -0.98 21.16
C GLY A 456 37.49 -1.76 19.94
N GLN A 457 36.56 -2.29 19.13
CA GLN A 457 36.84 -3.03 17.91
C GLN A 457 36.38 -2.20 16.70
N GLY A 458 37.27 -1.86 15.79
CA GLY A 458 36.94 -1.06 14.61
C GLY A 458 37.95 0.06 14.41
N ASN A 459 37.74 0.91 13.41
CA ASN A 459 38.66 2.01 13.14
C ASN A 459 38.15 3.29 13.81
N ASP A 460 38.66 3.56 15.01
CA ASP A 460 38.07 4.56 15.88
C ASP A 460 38.75 5.93 15.76
N VAL A 461 37.99 6.98 16.07
CA VAL A 461 38.47 8.35 16.17
C VAL A 461 38.28 8.85 17.59
N LEU A 462 39.39 9.10 18.29
CA LEU A 462 39.38 9.53 19.69
C LEU A 462 39.88 10.97 19.81
N VAL A 463 39.10 11.82 20.46
CA VAL A 463 39.44 13.21 20.78
C VAL A 463 39.18 13.44 22.27
N GLY A 464 40.23 13.49 23.08
CA GLY A 464 40.11 13.78 24.52
C GLY A 464 39.53 15.18 24.75
N GLY A 465 40.21 16.18 24.21
CA GLY A 465 39.81 17.58 24.37
C GLY A 465 40.64 18.24 25.46
N ALA A 466 40.05 19.15 26.23
CA ALA A 466 40.79 19.92 27.22
C ALA A 466 40.89 19.18 28.57
N GLY A 467 42.08 18.73 28.94
CA GLY A 467 42.41 18.28 30.29
C GLY A 467 43.56 17.28 30.34
N ASN A 468 43.37 16.10 30.92
CA ASN A 468 44.44 15.09 30.91
C ASN A 468 43.79 13.74 30.68
N ASP A 469 43.70 13.37 29.41
CA ASP A 469 42.81 12.29 28.99
C ASP A 469 43.56 10.98 28.82
N HIS A 470 42.83 9.87 28.90
CA HIS A 470 43.32 8.53 28.65
C HIS A 470 42.57 7.95 27.44
N LEU A 471 43.29 7.74 26.35
CA LEU A 471 42.76 7.34 25.06
C LEU A 471 43.27 5.95 24.69
N ASN A 472 42.38 4.97 24.60
CA ASN A 472 42.67 3.61 24.18
C ASN A 472 41.85 3.29 22.93
N GLY A 473 42.51 3.21 21.77
CA GLY A 473 41.84 2.93 20.50
C GLY A 473 41.25 1.52 20.48
N GLY A 474 42.07 0.51 20.79
CA GLY A 474 41.63 -0.88 20.86
C GLY A 474 42.18 -1.70 19.69
N ASP A 475 41.34 -2.53 19.08
CA ASP A 475 41.66 -3.32 17.90
C ASP A 475 41.17 -2.59 16.65
N GLY A 476 42.05 -2.37 15.66
CA GLY A 476 41.70 -1.71 14.40
C GLY A 476 42.70 -0.60 14.06
N SER A 477 42.37 0.25 13.08
CA SER A 477 43.25 1.36 12.66
C SER A 477 42.77 2.67 13.25
N ASP A 478 43.34 3.07 14.38
CA ASP A 478 42.79 4.15 15.19
C ASP A 478 43.45 5.50 14.92
N THR A 479 42.67 6.57 15.12
CA THR A 479 43.11 7.94 14.94
C THR A 479 42.86 8.78 16.19
N TYR A 480 43.95 9.19 16.83
CA TYR A 480 43.93 10.06 18.00
C TYR A 480 44.17 11.51 17.57
N TYR A 481 43.29 12.45 17.93
CA TYR A 481 43.51 13.88 17.68
C TYR A 481 43.96 14.60 18.93
N PHE A 482 44.93 15.51 18.76
CA PHE A 482 45.44 16.37 19.82
C PHE A 482 45.73 17.77 19.28
N SER A 483 45.45 18.80 20.08
CA SER A 483 45.57 20.22 19.77
C SER A 483 46.26 20.98 20.92
N GLU A 484 46.63 22.24 20.69
CA GLU A 484 47.09 23.10 21.78
C GLU A 484 45.95 23.41 22.77
N GLY A 485 46.24 23.35 24.06
CA GLY A 485 45.28 23.51 25.14
C GLY A 485 44.60 22.21 25.60
N ASP A 486 44.89 21.09 24.94
CA ASP A 486 44.34 19.77 25.29
C ASP A 486 44.97 19.22 26.60
N GLY A 487 46.11 19.77 27.03
CA GLY A 487 46.74 19.40 28.29
C GLY A 487 47.61 18.15 28.16
N LYS A 488 47.49 17.16 29.05
CA LYS A 488 48.46 16.04 29.13
C LYS A 488 47.82 14.68 28.96
N ASP A 489 47.75 14.25 27.72
CA ASP A 489 47.02 13.05 27.36
C ASP A 489 47.92 11.84 27.32
N THR A 490 47.30 10.70 27.54
CA THR A 490 47.92 9.38 27.54
C THR A 490 47.23 8.52 26.51
N ILE A 491 47.98 8.04 25.53
CA ILE A 491 47.53 7.09 24.52
C ILE A 491 48.04 5.70 24.90
N VAL A 492 47.13 4.74 24.88
CA VAL A 492 47.44 3.32 24.95
C VAL A 492 47.17 2.75 23.56
N ASN A 493 48.25 2.35 22.87
CA ASN A 493 48.13 1.64 21.61
C ASN A 493 48.33 0.14 21.82
N ASN A 494 47.44 -0.67 21.25
CA ASN A 494 47.55 -2.12 21.28
C ASN A 494 47.37 -2.65 19.85
N GLN A 495 48.43 -2.62 19.05
CA GLN A 495 48.38 -3.18 17.70
C GLN A 495 48.27 -4.72 17.78
N TYR A 496 47.10 -5.25 17.45
CA TYR A 496 46.82 -6.68 17.46
C TYR A 496 47.20 -7.34 16.13
N ASN A 497 47.15 -6.60 15.02
CA ASN A 497 47.50 -7.04 13.68
C ASN A 497 48.48 -6.08 13.00
N PRO A 498 49.59 -6.55 12.40
CA PRO A 498 50.54 -5.69 11.68
C PRO A 498 49.98 -4.98 10.42
N GLU A 499 48.74 -5.27 10.00
CA GLU A 499 48.05 -4.52 8.94
C GLU A 499 47.25 -3.32 9.46
N GLU A 500 47.05 -3.21 10.79
CA GLU A 500 46.43 -2.05 11.45
C GLU A 500 47.33 -0.83 11.34
N PHE A 501 46.70 0.35 11.24
CA PHE A 501 47.38 1.62 11.04
C PHE A 501 46.93 2.67 12.07
N ASP A 502 47.70 2.79 13.15
CA ASP A 502 47.41 3.72 14.24
C ASP A 502 48.15 5.04 14.06
N GLN A 503 47.45 6.16 14.26
CA GLN A 503 48.05 7.47 14.09
C GLN A 503 47.63 8.49 15.15
N LEU A 504 48.61 9.31 15.55
CA LEU A 504 48.37 10.55 16.28
C LEU A 504 48.36 11.72 15.29
N VAL A 505 47.29 12.52 15.30
CA VAL A 505 47.14 13.74 14.50
C VAL A 505 47.25 14.96 15.39
N LEU A 506 48.35 15.69 15.24
CA LEU A 506 48.61 16.95 15.93
C LEU A 506 48.05 18.12 15.10
N SER A 507 46.90 18.63 15.52
CA SER A 507 46.13 19.65 14.82
C SER A 507 46.78 21.03 14.93
N ASN A 508 47.22 21.57 13.79
CA ASN A 508 47.89 22.88 13.69
C ASN A 508 49.23 23.01 14.46
N ILE A 509 49.88 21.90 14.81
CA ILE A 509 51.19 21.89 15.47
C ILE A 509 52.26 21.44 14.47
N ALA A 510 53.34 22.19 14.32
CA ALA A 510 54.45 21.86 13.43
C ALA A 510 55.52 21.01 14.12
N LYS A 511 56.36 20.30 13.34
CA LYS A 511 57.43 19.45 13.87
C LYS A 511 58.39 20.21 14.79
N ASP A 512 58.73 21.46 14.47
CA ASP A 512 59.66 22.29 15.24
C ASP A 512 59.13 22.76 16.60
N GLU A 513 57.83 22.60 16.83
CA GLU A 513 57.17 22.85 18.11
C GLU A 513 57.22 21.65 19.06
N LEU A 514 57.70 20.49 18.59
CA LEU A 514 57.72 19.25 19.36
C LEU A 514 59.08 18.98 20.02
N SER A 515 59.03 18.29 21.16
CA SER A 515 60.20 17.60 21.71
C SER A 515 59.83 16.18 22.15
N PHE A 516 60.66 15.23 21.75
CA PHE A 516 60.50 13.81 22.02
C PHE A 516 61.46 13.39 23.12
N SER A 517 60.96 12.67 24.11
CA SER A 517 61.75 12.13 25.20
C SER A 517 61.26 10.76 25.60
N ARG A 518 62.13 9.96 26.20
CA ARG A 518 61.80 8.65 26.74
C ARG A 518 61.75 8.73 28.27
N LYS A 519 60.66 8.23 28.85
CA LYS A 519 60.52 8.03 30.29
C LYS A 519 60.13 6.57 30.54
N ASP A 520 61.07 5.79 31.07
CA ASP A 520 60.94 4.33 31.19
C ASP A 520 60.61 3.65 29.85
N ASN A 521 59.41 3.08 29.68
CA ASN A 521 58.95 2.50 28.41
C ASN A 521 57.96 3.39 27.65
N THR A 522 57.68 4.59 28.15
CA THR A 522 56.73 5.54 27.56
C THR A 522 57.44 6.55 26.67
N LEU A 523 56.88 6.79 25.48
CA LEU A 523 57.25 7.93 24.64
C LEU A 523 56.53 9.17 25.16
N VAL A 524 57.26 10.26 25.38
CA VAL A 524 56.70 11.54 25.83
C VAL A 524 56.98 12.61 24.78
N ILE A 525 55.91 13.17 24.22
CA ILE A 525 55.91 14.22 23.20
C ILE A 525 55.43 15.50 23.85
N ASN A 526 56.31 16.47 24.11
CA ASN A 526 55.91 17.77 24.63
C ASN A 526 55.68 18.75 23.47
N VAL A 527 54.58 19.48 23.53
CA VAL A 527 54.25 20.57 22.60
C VAL A 527 54.69 21.89 23.23
N LYS A 528 55.39 22.73 22.46
CA LYS A 528 55.92 24.04 22.88
C LYS A 528 56.64 23.98 24.24
N ASP A 529 56.22 24.77 25.22
CA ASP A 529 56.85 24.86 26.54
C ASP A 529 56.56 23.66 27.47
N GLY A 530 55.78 22.68 27.00
CA GLY A 530 55.41 21.49 27.77
C GLY A 530 54.21 21.69 28.71
N SER A 531 53.45 22.78 28.50
CA SER A 531 52.09 22.90 29.03
C SER A 531 51.20 21.77 28.51
N ASP A 532 51.31 21.50 27.21
CA ASP A 532 50.64 20.40 26.49
C ASP A 532 51.61 19.23 26.20
N GLN A 533 51.13 18.00 26.34
CA GLN A 533 51.91 16.77 26.22
C GLN A 533 51.05 15.59 25.76
N VAL A 534 51.62 14.73 24.90
CA VAL A 534 51.07 13.40 24.63
C VAL A 534 52.07 12.35 25.10
N SER A 535 51.61 11.40 25.90
CA SER A 535 52.37 10.22 26.34
C SER A 535 51.83 8.98 25.64
N VAL A 536 52.67 8.24 24.91
CA VAL A 536 52.28 6.94 24.34
C VAL A 536 52.87 5.83 25.23
N GLU A 537 52.00 5.15 25.97
CA GLU A 537 52.40 4.13 26.93
C GLU A 537 53.06 2.94 26.24
N ASN A 538 54.08 2.36 26.89
CA ASN A 538 54.77 1.16 26.43
C ASN A 538 55.36 1.18 25.01
N TRP A 539 55.50 2.35 24.37
CA TRP A 539 56.17 2.53 23.06
C TRP A 539 57.47 1.74 22.91
N PHE A 540 58.32 1.70 23.95
CA PHE A 540 59.60 0.98 23.92
C PHE A 540 59.53 -0.48 24.42
N GLY A 541 58.33 -0.99 24.66
CA GLY A 541 58.04 -2.37 25.07
C GLY A 541 57.94 -3.35 23.90
N GLY A 542 57.69 -2.85 22.69
CA GLY A 542 57.60 -3.63 21.44
C GLY A 542 56.88 -2.86 20.34
N GLU A 543 57.08 -3.24 19.08
CA GLU A 543 56.49 -2.57 17.90
C GLU A 543 54.97 -2.49 17.98
N SER A 544 54.31 -3.48 18.59
CA SER A 544 52.86 -3.51 18.75
C SER A 544 52.26 -2.46 19.71
N ASN A 545 53.10 -1.66 20.38
CA ASN A 545 52.64 -0.57 21.27
C ASN A 545 52.99 0.80 20.67
N GLN A 546 53.53 0.81 19.45
CA GLN A 546 53.90 2.02 18.74
C GLN A 546 52.72 2.45 17.87
N LEU A 547 52.61 3.76 17.65
CA LEU A 547 51.78 4.30 16.59
C LEU A 547 52.59 4.22 15.29
N ASP A 548 51.94 3.90 14.17
CA ASP A 548 52.59 3.86 12.86
C ASP A 548 53.12 5.23 12.46
N GLN A 549 52.36 6.29 12.79
CA GLN A 549 52.78 7.64 12.52
C GLN A 549 52.26 8.70 13.49
N ILE A 550 53.00 9.81 13.53
CA ILE A 550 52.60 11.06 14.16
C ILE A 550 52.51 12.11 13.05
N LYS A 551 51.29 12.53 12.73
CA LYS A 551 50.99 13.52 11.70
C LYS A 551 51.02 14.92 12.32
N THR A 552 51.79 15.81 11.72
CA THR A 552 51.95 17.23 12.08
C THR A 552 51.42 18.12 10.97
N SER A 553 51.28 19.42 11.23
CA SER A 553 50.81 20.40 10.24
C SER A 553 51.74 20.55 9.03
N ASP A 554 53.03 20.23 9.17
CA ASP A 554 54.08 20.37 8.15
C ASP A 554 54.68 19.03 7.67
N GLY A 555 54.13 17.88 8.10
CA GLY A 555 54.52 16.57 7.59
C GLY A 555 54.19 15.39 8.51
N VAL A 556 54.91 14.29 8.34
CA VAL A 556 54.75 13.05 9.14
C VAL A 556 56.06 12.70 9.84
N VAL A 557 55.96 12.19 11.07
CA VAL A 557 57.03 11.52 11.82
C VAL A 557 56.64 10.04 11.95
N SER A 558 57.38 9.14 11.31
CA SER A 558 57.14 7.70 11.43
C SER A 558 57.71 7.13 12.72
N ALA A 559 57.23 5.95 13.16
CA ALA A 559 57.76 5.26 14.33
C ALA A 559 59.30 5.13 14.33
N SER A 560 59.87 4.78 13.17
CA SER A 560 61.33 4.66 12.97
C SER A 560 62.11 5.96 13.17
N GLN A 561 61.48 7.11 12.94
CA GLN A 561 62.10 8.43 13.10
C GLN A 561 62.10 8.90 14.56
N VAL A 562 61.21 8.37 15.39
CA VAL A 562 61.09 8.75 16.81
C VAL A 562 62.39 8.46 17.57
N ASP A 563 63.01 7.30 17.36
CA ASP A 563 64.27 6.93 18.02
C ASP A 563 65.42 7.87 17.64
N GLU A 564 65.51 8.26 16.36
CA GLU A 564 66.51 9.22 15.88
C GLU A 564 66.33 10.59 16.55
N LEU A 565 65.09 11.05 16.65
CA LEU A 565 64.74 12.33 17.27
C LEU A 565 65.06 12.35 18.77
N ILE A 566 64.75 11.27 19.51
CA ILE A 566 65.08 11.17 20.94
C ILE A 566 66.59 11.22 21.16
N HIS A 567 67.37 10.47 20.37
CA HIS A 567 68.83 10.48 20.47
C HIS A 567 69.41 11.85 20.14
N ALA A 568 68.91 12.48 19.07
CA ALA A 568 69.34 13.83 18.68
C ALA A 568 69.06 14.84 19.80
N MET A 569 67.84 14.87 20.34
CA MET A 569 67.43 15.81 21.38
C MET A 569 68.15 15.58 22.72
N ALA A 570 68.42 14.33 23.10
CA ALA A 570 69.22 14.00 24.28
C ALA A 570 70.68 14.47 24.15
N GLY A 571 71.25 14.42 22.95
CA GLY A 571 72.61 14.91 22.65
C GLY A 571 72.78 16.42 22.84
N PHE A 572 71.70 17.20 22.66
CA PHE A 572 71.70 18.64 22.91
C PHE A 572 71.50 19.01 24.39
N ALA A 573 70.82 18.16 25.17
CA ALA A 573 70.70 18.33 26.62
C ALA A 573 72.04 18.05 27.36
N GLY A 574 73.00 17.39 26.71
CA GLY A 574 74.30 17.01 27.25
C GLY A 574 75.48 17.80 26.70
N SER A 575 75.62 19.08 27.05
CA SER A 575 76.92 19.77 26.94
C SER A 575 77.29 20.48 28.26
N ASN A 576 78.54 20.26 28.69
CA ASN A 576 79.09 20.53 30.02
C ASN A 576 79.29 22.02 30.39
N ASP A 577 78.25 22.85 30.35
CA ASP A 577 78.29 24.21 30.93
C ASP A 577 76.99 24.63 31.67
N GLY A 578 76.20 23.66 32.14
CA GLY A 578 75.22 23.92 33.22
C GLY A 578 74.06 24.87 32.91
N SER A 579 73.82 25.27 31.66
CA SER A 579 72.54 25.86 31.27
C SER A 579 72.32 25.62 29.79
N LEU A 580 71.47 24.64 29.46
CA LEU A 580 70.61 24.61 28.29
C LEU A 580 69.67 23.41 28.48
N GLU A 581 68.50 23.66 29.07
CA GLU A 581 67.32 22.88 28.68
C GLU A 581 67.20 22.95 27.15
N VAL A 582 66.53 21.97 26.53
CA VAL A 582 66.09 22.13 25.14
C VAL A 582 65.04 23.25 25.12
N THR A 583 65.51 24.50 25.14
CA THR A 583 64.70 25.70 25.09
C THR A 583 64.12 25.84 23.68
N LEU A 584 62.95 26.48 23.59
CA LEU A 584 62.22 26.73 22.34
C LEU A 584 63.12 27.28 21.21
N GLU A 585 64.19 28.02 21.54
CA GLU A 585 65.12 28.61 20.56
C GLU A 585 66.04 27.58 19.85
N ASN A 586 66.31 26.41 20.44
CA ASN A 586 67.23 25.42 19.88
C ASN A 586 66.53 24.28 19.10
N ARG A 587 65.20 24.10 19.27
CA ARG A 587 64.43 23.01 18.63
C ARG A 587 64.45 23.02 17.09
N PRO A 588 64.31 24.17 16.40
CA PRO A 588 64.37 24.21 14.95
C PRO A 588 65.72 23.71 14.42
N SER A 589 66.82 23.99 15.14
CA SER A 589 68.17 23.59 14.74
C SER A 589 68.42 22.08 14.88
N VAL A 590 67.81 21.43 15.88
CA VAL A 590 67.88 19.97 16.07
C VAL A 590 67.12 19.26 14.95
N ILE A 591 65.90 19.70 14.64
CA ILE A 591 65.07 19.09 13.60
C ILE A 591 65.65 19.33 12.21
N THR A 592 66.24 20.51 11.96
CA THR A 592 66.95 20.80 10.70
C THR A 592 68.24 19.97 10.53
N MET A 593 68.91 19.55 11.62
CA MET A 593 70.08 18.66 11.56
C MET A 593 69.72 17.20 11.29
N VAL A 594 68.54 16.75 11.73
CA VAL A 594 68.01 15.40 11.45
C VAL A 594 67.26 15.37 10.11
N ALA A 595 66.90 16.53 9.54
CA ALA A 595 66.18 16.67 8.26
C ALA A 595 66.73 15.89 7.04
N PRO A 596 68.05 15.59 6.89
CA PRO A 596 68.50 14.75 5.79
C PRO A 596 68.00 13.29 5.85
N SER A 597 67.61 12.77 7.03
CA SER A 597 66.99 11.45 7.21
C SER A 597 65.45 11.49 7.31
N LEU A 598 64.84 12.68 7.37
CA LEU A 598 63.39 12.86 7.54
C LEU A 598 62.62 13.10 6.23
N ASN A 599 63.31 13.25 5.09
CA ASN A 599 62.74 13.55 3.76
C ASN A 599 62.84 12.39 2.74
N SER A 600 63.14 11.17 3.18
CA SER A 600 63.25 9.98 2.31
C SER A 600 62.09 9.03 2.46
#